data_AF-A0AAV0WW99-F1
#
_entry.id   AF-A0AAV0WW99-F1
#
_cell.length_a   1.000
_cell.length_b   1.000
_cell.length_c   1.000
_cell.angle_alpha   90.00
_cell.angle_beta   90.00
_cell.angle_gamma   90.00
#
_symmetry.space_group_name_H-M   'P 1'
#
loop_
_entity.id
_entity.type
_entity.pdbx_description
1 polymer ?
#
loop_
_entity_poly.entity_id
_entity_poly.type
_entity_poly.pdbx_seq_one_letter_code
_entity_poly.pdbx_strand_id
1 'polypeptide(L)'
;MLLCLLFQIRSPSGYNFLRENKILPLPCVNSIRNHLLAVKIGCGFDLNLFKLLKKKFSSKSDFQRKGLEDYGGEVPCEEGRDKKANHGLVFMWQSLAENFTQPIAVFASNGPVKGVDLAKLIVKAIVLMEDSGGQMMGITSDRATTNRSMWNSLGVSAKKENFQNYFVNPYDSTRKVYVFSDAPYLIKTVVNRLFKNKELKIDPLKPSIKWEHYVNLFKIESNSLVKVCPKLTKHYLPIEKVYILIIKQI
;
A
#
# COMPACT_ATOMS: atom_id res chain seq x y z
N MET A 1 10.42 -23.61 -19.53
CA MET A 1 10.64 -22.20 -19.93
C MET A 1 10.07 -21.20 -18.92
N LEU A 2 8.77 -21.27 -18.57
CA LEU A 2 8.16 -20.38 -17.57
C LEU A 2 8.88 -20.41 -16.19
N LEU A 3 9.35 -21.58 -15.75
CA LEU A 3 10.14 -21.73 -14.53
C LEU A 3 11.49 -21.00 -14.61
N CYS A 4 12.20 -21.10 -15.75
CA CYS A 4 13.45 -20.37 -15.98
C CYS A 4 13.22 -18.86 -16.00
N LEU A 5 12.07 -18.42 -16.51
CA LEU A 5 11.62 -17.03 -16.52
C LEU A 5 11.36 -16.49 -15.12
N LEU A 6 10.52 -17.18 -14.34
CA LEU A 6 10.24 -16.83 -12.95
C LEU A 6 11.52 -16.82 -12.11
N PHE A 7 12.42 -17.77 -12.36
CA PHE A 7 13.69 -17.83 -11.65
C PHE A 7 14.61 -16.67 -12.02
N GLN A 8 14.72 -16.30 -13.30
CA GLN A 8 15.47 -15.13 -13.74
C GLN A 8 14.88 -13.82 -13.20
N ILE A 9 13.55 -13.69 -13.10
CA ILE A 9 12.89 -12.50 -12.51
C ILE A 9 13.15 -12.42 -11.00
N ARG A 10 13.12 -13.56 -10.31
CA ARG A 10 13.29 -13.63 -8.84
C ARG A 10 14.75 -13.49 -8.41
N SER A 11 15.70 -14.08 -9.14
CA SER A 11 17.13 -14.04 -8.81
C SER A 11 18.02 -14.16 -10.06
N PRO A 12 18.28 -13.04 -10.76
CA PRO A 12 19.16 -13.03 -11.93
C PRO A 12 20.58 -13.53 -11.64
N SER A 13 21.11 -13.22 -10.46
CA SER A 13 22.46 -13.62 -10.05
C SER A 13 22.56 -15.12 -9.78
N GLY A 14 21.57 -15.70 -9.08
CA GLY A 14 21.52 -17.14 -8.82
C GLY A 14 21.33 -17.94 -10.11
N TYR A 15 20.51 -17.42 -11.03
CA TYR A 15 20.32 -18.02 -12.35
C TYR A 15 21.64 -18.06 -13.14
N ASN A 16 22.37 -16.94 -13.20
CA ASN A 16 23.66 -16.85 -13.88
C ASN A 16 24.69 -17.78 -13.25
N PHE A 17 24.78 -17.79 -11.91
CA PHE A 17 25.71 -18.65 -11.19
C PHE A 17 25.50 -20.14 -11.50
N LEU A 18 24.26 -20.63 -11.43
CA LEU A 18 23.95 -22.04 -11.69
C LEU A 18 24.23 -22.43 -13.15
N ARG A 19 24.02 -21.49 -14.07
CA ARG A 19 24.30 -21.67 -15.49
C ARG A 19 25.81 -21.68 -15.79
N GLU A 20 26.54 -20.69 -15.28
CA GLU A 20 27.99 -20.51 -15.52
C GLU A 20 28.81 -21.66 -14.94
N ASN A 21 28.41 -22.15 -13.76
CA ASN A 21 29.02 -23.32 -13.14
C ASN A 21 28.48 -24.66 -13.68
N LYS A 22 27.61 -24.63 -14.71
CA LYS A 22 27.01 -25.81 -15.36
C LYS A 22 26.30 -26.77 -14.39
N ILE A 23 25.78 -26.25 -13.28
CA ILE A 23 25.08 -27.03 -12.25
C ILE A 23 23.71 -27.47 -12.75
N LEU A 24 23.02 -26.60 -13.51
CA LEU A 24 21.74 -26.91 -14.15
C LEU A 24 21.80 -26.52 -15.64
N PRO A 25 21.14 -27.29 -16.54
CA PRO A 25 21.07 -26.97 -17.97
C PRO A 25 20.06 -25.83 -18.22
N LEU A 26 20.43 -24.63 -17.78
CA LEU A 26 19.62 -23.43 -17.87
C LEU A 26 19.81 -22.72 -19.23
N PRO A 27 18.73 -22.29 -19.91
CA PRO A 27 18.85 -21.50 -21.13
C PRO A 27 19.64 -20.21 -20.88
N CYS A 28 20.32 -19.69 -21.90
CA CYS A 28 20.98 -18.40 -21.75
C CYS A 28 19.98 -17.29 -21.43
N VAL A 29 20.41 -16.26 -20.70
CA VAL A 29 19.56 -15.11 -20.36
C VAL A 29 18.95 -14.48 -21.62
N ASN A 30 19.67 -14.51 -22.74
CA ASN A 30 19.15 -14.09 -24.04
C ASN A 30 18.01 -14.98 -24.54
N SER A 31 18.07 -16.30 -24.39
CA SER A 31 16.95 -17.20 -24.73
C SER A 31 15.74 -16.98 -23.83
N ILE A 32 15.94 -16.73 -22.53
CA ILE A 32 14.85 -16.37 -21.61
C ILE A 32 14.20 -15.06 -22.02
N ARG A 33 15.02 -14.03 -22.29
CA ARG A 33 14.56 -12.74 -22.82
C ARG A 33 13.79 -12.95 -24.12
N ASN A 34 14.32 -13.72 -25.07
CA ASN A 34 13.63 -14.02 -26.33
C ASN A 34 12.26 -14.68 -26.12
N HIS A 35 12.09 -15.53 -25.10
CA HIS A 35 10.77 -16.09 -24.76
C HIS A 35 9.86 -15.07 -24.07
N LEU A 36 10.39 -14.20 -23.20
CA LEU A 36 9.67 -13.02 -22.68
C LEU A 36 9.22 -12.07 -23.78
N LEU A 37 9.98 -12.00 -24.87
CA LEU A 37 9.70 -11.18 -26.05
C LEU A 37 8.76 -11.86 -27.04
N ALA A 38 8.72 -13.20 -27.04
CA ALA A 38 7.76 -14.00 -27.79
C ALA A 38 6.36 -13.93 -27.17
N VAL A 39 6.28 -13.80 -25.83
CA VAL A 39 5.12 -13.15 -25.21
C VAL A 39 5.14 -11.71 -25.72
N LYS A 40 4.16 -11.31 -26.53
CA LYS A 40 4.16 -9.99 -27.20
C LYS A 40 4.08 -8.83 -26.19
N ILE A 41 5.22 -8.49 -25.60
CA ILE A 41 5.53 -7.26 -24.92
C ILE A 41 6.98 -6.97 -25.34
N GLY A 42 7.15 -6.28 -26.47
CA GLY A 42 8.48 -6.08 -27.07
C GLY A 42 9.43 -5.31 -26.15
N CYS A 43 10.73 -5.58 -26.26
CA CYS A 43 11.78 -4.72 -25.69
C CYS A 43 12.24 -3.69 -26.72
N GLY A 44 12.51 -2.48 -26.24
CA GLY A 44 12.61 -1.28 -27.07
C GLY A 44 11.28 -0.53 -27.08
N PHE A 45 11.27 0.66 -27.69
CA PHE A 45 10.00 1.34 -27.95
C PHE A 45 9.20 0.52 -28.96
N ASP A 46 8.11 -0.11 -28.51
CA ASP A 46 7.22 -0.84 -29.41
C ASP A 46 6.55 0.17 -30.35
N LEU A 47 7.08 0.32 -31.56
CA LEU A 47 6.54 1.24 -32.56
C LEU A 47 5.08 0.93 -32.92
N ASN A 48 4.61 -0.31 -32.72
CA ASN A 48 3.20 -0.64 -32.88
C ASN A 48 2.40 -0.15 -31.68
N LEU A 49 2.91 -0.27 -30.45
CA LEU A 49 2.36 0.42 -29.28
C LEU A 49 2.36 1.93 -29.50
N PHE A 50 3.42 2.56 -30.01
CA PHE A 50 3.44 3.99 -30.30
C PHE A 50 2.53 4.38 -31.47
N LYS A 51 2.32 3.51 -32.48
CA LYS A 51 1.33 3.71 -33.53
C LYS A 51 -0.10 3.58 -33.00
N LEU A 52 -0.34 2.62 -32.10
CA LEU A 52 -1.62 2.43 -31.41
C LEU A 52 -1.90 3.59 -30.44
N LEU A 53 -0.91 4.00 -29.66
CA LEU A 53 -0.94 5.19 -28.81
C LEU A 53 -1.13 6.43 -29.66
N LYS A 54 -0.45 6.58 -30.79
CA LYS A 54 -0.65 7.71 -31.72
C LYS A 54 -2.08 7.71 -32.28
N LYS A 55 -2.62 6.54 -32.68
CA LYS A 55 -4.02 6.42 -33.13
C LYS A 55 -5.01 6.75 -32.01
N LYS A 56 -4.79 6.25 -30.79
CA LYS A 56 -5.59 6.60 -29.61
C LYS A 56 -5.47 8.10 -29.32
N PHE A 57 -4.27 8.64 -29.28
CA PHE A 57 -3.99 10.05 -29.05
C PHE A 57 -4.53 10.94 -30.16
N SER A 58 -4.64 10.50 -31.42
CA SER A 58 -5.27 11.26 -32.51
C SER A 58 -6.76 11.48 -32.28
N SER A 59 -7.44 10.56 -31.60
CA SER A 59 -8.85 10.69 -31.20
C SER A 59 -9.05 11.47 -29.88
N LYS A 60 -7.96 11.95 -29.28
CA LYS A 60 -7.94 12.50 -27.92
C LYS A 60 -7.41 13.94 -27.94
N SER A 61 -7.96 14.81 -27.11
CA SER A 61 -7.51 16.21 -26.99
C SER A 61 -6.07 16.29 -26.45
N ASP A 62 -5.39 17.43 -26.65
CA ASP A 62 -4.04 17.67 -26.09
C ASP A 62 -3.98 17.52 -24.56
N PHE A 63 -5.12 17.69 -23.90
CA PHE A 63 -5.28 17.46 -22.48
C PHE A 63 -5.28 15.96 -22.15
N GLN A 64 -6.05 15.14 -22.87
CA GLN A 64 -6.11 13.68 -22.66
C GLN A 64 -4.79 12.95 -22.93
N ARG A 65 -3.86 13.56 -23.67
CA ARG A 65 -2.49 13.06 -23.89
C ARG A 65 -1.55 13.33 -22.70
N LYS A 66 -1.84 14.35 -21.90
CA LYS A 66 -1.07 14.73 -20.71
C LYS A 66 -1.76 14.09 -19.51
N GLY A 67 -1.34 12.87 -19.12
CA GLY A 67 -1.92 12.07 -18.02
C GLY A 67 -2.78 12.88 -17.04
N LEU A 68 -4.10 12.84 -17.25
CA LEU A 68 -5.07 13.59 -16.49
C LEU A 68 -5.57 12.74 -15.32
N GLU A 69 -6.23 13.42 -14.39
CA GLU A 69 -7.13 12.76 -13.46
C GLU A 69 -8.16 11.90 -14.24
N ASP A 70 -8.16 10.60 -13.95
CA ASP A 70 -9.01 9.60 -14.59
C ASP A 70 -9.43 8.56 -13.54
N TYR A 71 -10.72 8.62 -13.20
CA TYR A 71 -11.39 7.66 -12.33
C TYR A 71 -12.13 6.57 -13.11
N GLY A 72 -11.86 6.40 -14.41
CA GLY A 72 -12.54 5.41 -15.25
C GLY A 72 -14.01 5.73 -15.54
N GLY A 73 -14.44 6.98 -15.37
CA GLY A 73 -15.84 7.40 -15.49
C GLY A 73 -16.71 7.11 -14.26
N GLU A 74 -16.11 6.59 -13.18
CA GLU A 74 -16.82 6.22 -11.94
C GLU A 74 -17.18 7.41 -11.04
N VAL A 75 -16.47 8.51 -11.25
CA VAL A 75 -16.65 9.76 -10.51
C VAL A 75 -16.76 10.86 -11.55
N PRO A 76 -17.79 11.74 -11.48
CA PRO A 76 -17.87 12.87 -12.38
C PRO A 76 -16.68 13.78 -12.12
N CYS A 77 -15.77 13.84 -13.09
CA CYS A 77 -14.74 14.86 -13.13
C CYS A 77 -15.44 16.22 -13.34
N GLU A 78 -15.10 17.23 -12.54
CA GLU A 78 -15.66 18.58 -12.72
C GLU A 78 -15.43 19.03 -14.18
N GLU A 79 -16.52 19.20 -14.93
CA GLU A 79 -16.48 19.67 -16.32
C GLU A 79 -15.70 20.99 -16.39
N GLY A 80 -14.62 21.01 -17.17
CA GLY A 80 -13.83 22.23 -17.42
C GLY A 80 -12.52 22.38 -16.64
N ARG A 81 -12.06 21.38 -15.87
CA ARG A 81 -10.70 21.40 -15.29
C ARG A 81 -9.88 20.17 -15.69
N ASP A 82 -9.18 20.27 -16.82
CA ASP A 82 -8.15 19.31 -17.26
C ASP A 82 -6.92 19.33 -16.33
N LYS A 83 -7.08 18.73 -15.15
CA LYS A 83 -6.04 18.63 -14.13
C LYS A 83 -5.11 17.45 -14.43
N LYS A 84 -3.81 17.74 -14.53
CA LYS A 84 -2.77 16.70 -14.66
C LYS A 84 -2.75 15.81 -13.41
N ALA A 85 -2.76 14.49 -13.57
CA ALA A 85 -2.57 13.59 -12.45
C ALA A 85 -1.17 13.72 -11.86
N ASN A 86 -1.08 13.64 -10.53
CA ASN A 86 0.17 13.62 -9.77
C ASN A 86 0.17 12.53 -8.68
N HIS A 87 -0.92 11.79 -8.52
CA HIS A 87 -1.05 10.66 -7.60
C HIS A 87 -1.69 9.46 -8.31
N GLY A 88 -1.29 8.26 -7.90
CA GLY A 88 -1.96 7.01 -8.29
C GLY A 88 -2.68 6.42 -7.08
N LEU A 89 -3.97 6.13 -7.23
CA LEU A 89 -4.74 5.37 -6.27
C LEU A 89 -4.77 3.91 -6.72
N VAL A 90 -4.34 2.99 -5.87
CA VAL A 90 -4.35 1.54 -6.16
C VAL A 90 -5.18 0.84 -5.11
N PHE A 91 -6.12 0.00 -5.54
CA PHE A 91 -6.79 -0.96 -4.67
C PHE A 91 -6.13 -2.32 -4.82
N MET A 92 -5.73 -2.90 -3.69
CA MET A 92 -5.17 -4.25 -3.63
C MET A 92 -6.11 -5.15 -2.85
N TRP A 93 -6.33 -6.34 -3.37
CA TRP A 93 -6.99 -7.42 -2.68
C TRP A 93 -5.95 -8.37 -2.08
N GLN A 94 -6.20 -8.80 -0.85
CA GLN A 94 -5.35 -9.73 -0.11
C GLN A 94 -6.24 -10.86 0.43
N SER A 95 -5.89 -12.10 0.09
CA SER A 95 -6.53 -13.26 0.69
C SER A 95 -6.13 -13.37 2.17
N LEU A 96 -7.11 -13.69 3.02
CA LEU A 96 -6.87 -14.00 4.43
C LEU A 96 -6.49 -15.47 4.66
N ALA A 97 -6.98 -16.36 3.80
CA ALA A 97 -6.73 -17.80 3.89
C ALA A 97 -5.42 -18.21 3.22
N GLU A 98 -4.98 -17.45 2.21
CA GLU A 98 -3.79 -17.73 1.42
C GLU A 98 -2.88 -16.53 1.34
N ASN A 99 -1.58 -16.76 1.16
CA ASN A 99 -0.61 -15.69 0.93
C ASN A 99 -0.67 -15.20 -0.53
N PHE A 100 -1.80 -14.60 -0.90
CA PHE A 100 -2.06 -14.10 -2.24
C PHE A 100 -2.53 -12.65 -2.20
N THR A 101 -1.88 -11.81 -3.00
CA THR A 101 -2.15 -10.38 -3.12
C THR A 101 -2.23 -9.99 -4.59
N GLN A 102 -3.20 -9.17 -4.97
CA GLN A 102 -3.38 -8.73 -6.35
C GLN A 102 -3.93 -7.29 -6.39
N PRO A 103 -3.33 -6.37 -7.17
CA PRO A 103 -4.00 -5.11 -7.49
C PRO A 103 -5.25 -5.35 -8.34
N ILE A 104 -6.38 -4.79 -7.92
CA ILE A 104 -7.70 -4.96 -8.55
C ILE A 104 -8.20 -3.70 -9.25
N ALA A 105 -7.70 -2.52 -8.87
CA ALA A 105 -8.01 -1.27 -9.55
C ALA A 105 -6.87 -0.26 -9.43
N VAL A 106 -6.68 0.57 -10.46
CA VAL A 106 -5.71 1.66 -10.49
C VAL A 106 -6.39 2.89 -11.09
N PHE A 107 -6.30 4.02 -10.39
CA PHE A 107 -6.86 5.30 -10.82
C PHE A 107 -5.79 6.39 -10.78
N ALA A 108 -5.86 7.31 -11.72
CA ALA A 108 -4.98 8.48 -11.77
C ALA A 108 -5.72 9.68 -11.18
N SER A 109 -5.11 10.41 -10.24
CA SER A 109 -5.76 11.51 -9.53
C SER A 109 -4.87 12.74 -9.46
N ASN A 110 -5.49 13.92 -9.39
CA ASN A 110 -4.79 15.17 -9.06
C ASN A 110 -5.00 15.49 -7.57
N GLY A 111 -4.04 15.07 -6.78
CA GLY A 111 -4.06 15.14 -5.32
C GLY A 111 -4.78 13.95 -4.70
N PRO A 112 -4.94 13.97 -3.37
CA PRO A 112 -5.69 12.94 -2.67
C PRO A 112 -7.15 12.90 -3.11
N VAL A 113 -7.65 11.70 -3.42
CA VAL A 113 -9.05 11.48 -3.81
C VAL A 113 -9.98 11.91 -2.66
N LYS A 114 -11.04 12.65 -3.00
CA LYS A 114 -12.05 13.11 -2.02
C LYS A 114 -12.68 11.89 -1.33
N GLY A 115 -12.89 11.98 -0.01
CA GLY A 115 -13.35 10.84 0.80
C GLY A 115 -14.68 10.22 0.33
N VAL A 116 -15.62 11.05 -0.12
CA VAL A 116 -16.92 10.58 -0.66
C VAL A 116 -16.74 9.80 -1.95
N ASP A 117 -15.88 10.29 -2.85
CA ASP A 117 -15.63 9.62 -4.13
C ASP A 117 -14.82 8.34 -3.94
N LEU A 118 -13.87 8.34 -3.01
CA LEU A 118 -13.16 7.14 -2.57
C LEU A 118 -14.11 6.07 -2.01
N ALA A 119 -15.13 6.47 -1.24
CA ALA A 119 -16.15 5.55 -0.74
C ALA A 119 -16.95 4.90 -1.89
N LYS A 120 -17.35 5.66 -2.90
CA LYS A 120 -18.04 5.13 -4.10
C LYS A 120 -17.18 4.11 -4.84
N LEU A 121 -15.90 4.44 -5.06
CA LEU A 121 -14.94 3.56 -5.72
C LEU A 121 -14.76 2.25 -4.94
N ILE A 122 -14.69 2.31 -3.60
CA ILE A 122 -14.58 1.12 -2.74
C ILE A 122 -15.85 0.27 -2.81
N VAL A 123 -17.04 0.88 -2.74
CA VAL A 123 -18.31 0.15 -2.85
C VAL A 123 -18.38 -0.59 -4.19
N LYS A 124 -18.02 0.07 -5.28
CA LYS A 124 -17.97 -0.58 -6.60
C LYS A 124 -16.95 -1.71 -6.66
N ALA A 125 -15.75 -1.51 -6.10
CA ALA A 125 -14.73 -2.55 -6.04
C ALA A 125 -15.22 -3.78 -5.25
N ILE A 126 -15.93 -3.59 -4.13
CA ILE A 126 -16.50 -4.69 -3.34
C ILE A 126 -17.53 -5.47 -4.17
N VAL A 127 -18.46 -4.79 -4.84
CA VAL A 127 -19.49 -5.43 -5.67
C VAL A 127 -18.85 -6.27 -6.78
N LEU A 128 -17.86 -5.74 -7.49
CA LEU A 128 -17.17 -6.46 -8.57
C LEU A 128 -16.36 -7.66 -8.06
N MET A 129 -15.72 -7.54 -6.90
CA MET A 129 -14.96 -8.63 -6.29
C MET A 129 -15.86 -9.77 -5.81
N GLU A 130 -16.98 -9.44 -5.17
CA GLU A 130 -17.97 -10.40 -4.68
C GLU A 130 -18.68 -11.13 -5.84
N ASP A 131 -19.04 -10.40 -6.90
CA ASP A 131 -19.60 -10.96 -8.14
C ASP A 131 -18.63 -11.96 -8.81
N SER A 132 -17.32 -11.69 -8.70
CA SER A 132 -16.26 -12.61 -9.17
C SER A 132 -16.04 -13.82 -8.25
N GLY A 133 -16.81 -13.97 -7.17
CA GLY A 133 -16.71 -15.06 -6.19
C GLY A 133 -15.80 -14.77 -5.00
N GLY A 134 -15.22 -13.57 -4.90
CA GLY A 134 -14.33 -13.17 -3.82
C GLY A 134 -15.07 -12.53 -2.65
N GLN A 135 -15.11 -13.18 -1.49
CA GLN A 135 -15.78 -12.63 -0.31
C GLN A 135 -14.97 -11.51 0.37
N MET A 136 -15.60 -10.34 0.53
CA MET A 136 -15.00 -9.18 1.16
C MET A 136 -15.34 -9.13 2.66
N MET A 137 -14.35 -9.40 3.51
CA MET A 137 -14.49 -9.39 4.96
C MET A 137 -14.19 -8.02 5.58
N GLY A 138 -13.31 -7.25 4.95
CA GLY A 138 -12.93 -5.94 5.47
C GLY A 138 -12.04 -5.15 4.54
N ILE A 139 -11.85 -3.88 4.90
CA ILE A 139 -10.95 -2.95 4.23
C ILE A 139 -9.93 -2.41 5.24
N THR A 140 -8.71 -2.18 4.78
CA THR A 140 -7.64 -1.58 5.59
C THR A 140 -7.14 -0.33 4.90
N SER A 141 -7.04 0.78 5.64
CA SER A 141 -6.44 2.02 5.14
C SER A 141 -5.65 2.76 6.22
N ASP A 142 -4.80 3.70 5.81
CA ASP A 142 -4.12 4.59 6.76
C ASP A 142 -5.11 5.59 7.40
N ARG A 143 -4.62 6.38 8.36
CA ARG A 143 -5.42 7.39 9.07
C ARG A 143 -5.37 8.78 8.42
N ALA A 144 -5.08 8.88 7.12
CA ALA A 144 -5.14 10.14 6.40
C ALA A 144 -6.54 10.80 6.54
N THR A 145 -6.59 12.12 6.38
CA THR A 145 -7.85 12.89 6.49
C THR A 145 -8.89 12.43 5.47
N THR A 146 -8.48 12.12 4.24
CA THR A 146 -9.33 11.57 3.18
C THR A 146 -9.93 10.22 3.55
N ASN A 147 -9.12 9.31 4.09
CA ASN A 147 -9.57 7.98 4.50
C ASN A 147 -10.54 8.05 5.68
N ARG A 148 -10.34 8.96 6.63
CA ARG A 148 -11.33 9.21 7.70
C ARG A 148 -12.67 9.75 7.16
N SER A 149 -12.62 10.61 6.14
CA SER A 149 -13.83 11.11 5.47
C SER A 149 -14.56 9.99 4.73
N MET A 150 -13.81 9.09 4.09
CA MET A 150 -14.35 7.88 3.47
C MET A 150 -15.00 6.95 4.49
N TRP A 151 -14.36 6.68 5.64
CA TRP A 151 -14.95 5.90 6.73
C TRP A 151 -16.28 6.49 7.21
N ASN A 152 -16.32 7.79 7.48
CA ASN A 152 -17.56 8.47 7.89
C ASN A 152 -18.66 8.35 6.81
N SER A 153 -18.29 8.43 5.53
CA SER A 153 -19.22 8.29 4.40
C SER A 153 -19.79 6.88 4.28
N LEU A 154 -19.04 5.86 4.73
CA LEU A 154 -19.50 4.47 4.82
C LEU A 154 -20.29 4.18 6.11
N GLY A 155 -20.50 5.17 6.98
CA GLY A 155 -21.19 4.99 8.26
C GLY A 155 -20.31 4.44 9.38
N VAL A 156 -18.98 4.46 9.22
CA VAL A 156 -18.02 4.00 10.23
C VAL A 156 -17.69 5.14 11.17
N SER A 157 -17.82 4.90 12.48
CA SER A 157 -17.55 5.88 13.54
C SER A 157 -16.62 5.29 14.60
N ALA A 158 -15.52 5.99 14.87
CA ALA A 158 -14.56 5.64 15.93
C ALA A 158 -14.80 6.43 17.24
N LYS A 159 -15.98 7.03 17.42
CA LYS A 159 -16.32 7.77 18.64
C LYS A 159 -16.65 6.80 19.77
N LYS A 160 -16.25 7.12 21.01
CA LYS A 160 -16.43 6.25 22.18
C LYS A 160 -17.90 5.91 22.46
N GLU A 161 -18.80 6.87 22.23
CA GLU A 161 -20.24 6.75 22.49
C GLU A 161 -21.01 6.02 21.37
N ASN A 162 -20.47 6.03 20.14
CA ASN A 162 -21.09 5.41 18.98
C ASN A 162 -20.00 4.76 18.13
N PHE A 163 -19.40 3.70 18.67
CA PHE A 163 -18.35 2.95 18.02
C PHE A 163 -18.97 1.97 17.03
N GLN A 164 -18.74 2.21 15.75
CA GLN A 164 -19.18 1.34 14.66
C GLN A 164 -18.01 1.19 13.67
N ASN A 165 -17.41 0.00 13.64
CA ASN A 165 -16.24 -0.31 12.81
C ASN A 165 -16.59 -1.14 11.57
N TYR A 166 -17.85 -1.16 11.16
CA TYR A 166 -18.31 -1.92 10.00
C TYR A 166 -19.46 -1.22 9.30
N PHE A 167 -19.67 -1.59 8.04
CA PHE A 167 -20.85 -1.25 7.26
C PHE A 167 -21.46 -2.52 6.64
N VAL A 168 -22.71 -2.44 6.19
CA VAL A 168 -23.40 -3.55 5.54
C VAL A 168 -22.76 -3.80 4.18
N ASN A 169 -22.51 -5.06 3.83
CA ASN A 169 -21.90 -5.39 2.56
C ASN A 169 -22.85 -5.01 1.40
N PRO A 170 -22.39 -4.21 0.42
CA PRO A 170 -23.23 -3.72 -0.68
C PRO A 170 -23.68 -4.81 -1.66
N TYR A 171 -23.01 -5.96 -1.70
CA TYR A 171 -23.39 -7.12 -2.52
C TYR A 171 -24.33 -8.06 -1.77
N ASP A 172 -24.16 -8.22 -0.45
CA ASP A 172 -24.93 -9.12 0.39
C ASP A 172 -25.30 -8.47 1.74
N SER A 173 -26.56 -8.06 1.86
CA SER A 173 -27.08 -7.36 3.05
C SER A 173 -26.97 -8.16 4.36
N THR A 174 -26.77 -9.48 4.31
CA THR A 174 -26.63 -10.32 5.52
C THR A 174 -25.23 -10.24 6.13
N ARG A 175 -24.24 -9.78 5.35
CA ARG A 175 -22.83 -9.71 5.74
C ARG A 175 -22.39 -8.29 6.05
N LYS A 176 -21.29 -8.21 6.81
CA LYS A 176 -20.67 -6.95 7.24
C LYS A 176 -19.27 -6.87 6.67
N VAL A 177 -18.86 -5.67 6.27
CA VAL A 177 -17.49 -5.35 5.89
C VAL A 177 -16.87 -4.52 7.00
N TYR A 178 -15.84 -5.05 7.64
CA TYR A 178 -15.14 -4.40 8.74
C TYR A 178 -14.08 -3.42 8.23
N VAL A 179 -13.87 -2.32 8.95
CA VAL A 179 -12.88 -1.31 8.60
C VAL A 179 -11.75 -1.31 9.63
N PHE A 180 -10.54 -1.47 9.14
CA PHE A 180 -9.32 -1.52 9.93
C PHE A 180 -8.40 -0.35 9.58
N SER A 181 -7.75 0.19 10.61
CA SER A 181 -6.63 1.12 10.43
C SER A 181 -5.34 0.34 10.34
N ASP A 182 -4.37 0.85 9.58
CA ASP A 182 -3.02 0.29 9.56
C ASP A 182 -2.37 0.30 10.96
N ALA A 183 -2.20 -0.88 11.56
CA ALA A 183 -1.69 -1.05 12.91
C ALA A 183 -0.23 -0.58 13.08
N PRO A 184 0.70 -0.91 12.17
CA PRO A 184 2.03 -0.29 12.10
C PRO A 184 2.01 1.24 12.23
N TYR A 185 1.21 1.92 11.42
CA TYR A 185 1.11 3.37 11.46
C TYR A 185 0.60 3.90 12.82
N LEU A 186 -0.36 3.22 13.44
CA LEU A 186 -0.87 3.58 14.77
C LEU A 186 0.24 3.50 15.83
N ILE A 187 1.00 2.39 15.85
CA ILE A 187 2.11 2.20 16.79
C ILE A 187 3.17 3.29 16.59
N LYS A 188 3.54 3.56 15.33
CA LYS A 188 4.48 4.63 14.97
C LYS A 188 4.01 5.99 15.49
N THR A 189 2.71 6.29 15.37
CA THR A 189 2.13 7.54 15.85
C THR A 189 2.22 7.66 17.37
N VAL A 190 1.96 6.58 18.11
CA VAL A 190 2.09 6.54 19.58
C VAL A 190 3.53 6.81 20.00
N VAL A 191 4.51 6.14 19.39
CA VAL A 191 5.93 6.33 19.69
C VAL A 191 6.37 7.76 19.36
N ASN A 192 5.98 8.29 18.20
CA ASN A 192 6.29 9.67 17.82
C ASN A 192 5.69 10.69 18.79
N ARG A 193 4.47 10.45 19.28
CA ARG A 193 3.83 11.31 20.29
C ARG A 193 4.58 11.27 21.61
N LEU A 194 4.97 10.10 22.09
CA LEU A 194 5.79 9.96 23.30
C LEU A 194 7.13 10.67 23.14
N PHE A 195 7.79 10.49 21.99
CA PHE A 195 9.07 11.13 21.72
C PHE A 195 8.98 12.66 21.69
N LYS A 196 7.93 13.21 21.06
CA LYS A 196 7.74 14.66 20.91
C LYS A 196 7.31 15.33 22.22
N ASN A 197 6.33 14.75 22.91
CA ASN A 197 5.73 15.34 24.10
C ASN A 197 6.42 14.90 25.39
N LYS A 198 7.38 13.96 25.32
CA LYS A 198 8.16 13.38 26.43
C LYS A 198 7.35 12.60 27.46
N GLU A 199 6.02 12.69 27.43
CA GLU A 199 5.14 11.90 28.28
C GLU A 199 3.87 11.43 27.56
N LEU A 200 3.35 10.30 28.03
CA LEU A 200 2.04 9.75 27.69
C LEU A 200 1.29 9.40 28.98
N LYS A 201 0.04 9.84 29.08
CA LYS A 201 -0.84 9.48 30.20
C LYS A 201 -1.94 8.55 29.69
N ILE A 202 -1.95 7.32 30.19
CA ILE A 202 -2.94 6.30 29.83
C ILE A 202 -4.21 6.47 30.67
N ASP A 203 -4.04 6.75 31.96
CA ASP A 203 -5.11 6.87 32.94
C ASP A 203 -4.85 8.11 33.82
N PRO A 204 -5.85 8.95 34.12
CA PRO A 204 -5.72 10.07 35.04
C PRO A 204 -5.09 9.71 36.40
N LEU A 205 -5.35 8.50 36.91
CA LEU A 205 -4.94 7.99 38.21
C LEU A 205 -3.54 7.35 38.21
N LYS A 206 -3.00 6.98 37.04
CA LYS A 206 -1.69 6.33 36.91
C LYS A 206 -0.59 7.36 36.60
N PRO A 207 0.66 7.09 37.02
CA PRO A 207 1.79 7.93 36.65
C PRO A 207 1.98 7.95 35.13
N SER A 208 2.49 9.07 34.60
CA SER A 208 2.75 9.20 33.18
C SER A 208 3.94 8.34 32.74
N ILE A 209 3.83 7.78 31.54
CA ILE A 209 4.94 7.08 30.88
C ILE A 209 5.83 8.16 30.27
N LYS A 210 7.05 8.32 30.78
CA LYS A 210 8.01 9.30 30.30
C LYS A 210 9.01 8.69 29.33
N TRP A 211 9.42 9.48 28.35
CA TRP A 211 10.51 9.11 27.43
C TRP A 211 11.84 8.90 28.17
N GLU A 212 12.04 9.61 29.29
CA GLU A 212 13.21 9.48 30.16
C GLU A 212 13.41 8.05 30.68
N HIS A 213 12.33 7.30 30.92
CA HIS A 213 12.45 5.90 31.35
C HIS A 213 13.22 5.06 30.33
N TYR A 214 12.99 5.31 29.03
CA TYR A 214 13.69 4.61 27.94
C TYR A 214 15.16 5.05 27.82
N VAL A 215 15.44 6.34 27.99
CA VAL A 215 16.81 6.88 27.98
C VAL A 215 17.62 6.33 29.15
N ASN A 216 17.03 6.27 30.34
CA ASN A 216 17.67 5.75 31.54
C ASN A 216 17.93 4.25 31.42
N LEU A 217 16.95 3.49 30.91
CA LEU A 217 17.13 2.06 30.63
C LEU A 217 18.30 1.83 29.66
N PHE A 218 18.38 2.57 28.56
CA PHE A 218 19.48 2.45 27.60
C PHE A 218 20.85 2.78 28.22
N LYS A 219 20.95 3.80 29.08
CA LYS A 219 22.20 4.14 29.80
C LYS A 219 22.64 3.00 30.72
N ILE A 220 21.71 2.42 31.47
CA ILE A 220 21.98 1.28 32.37
C ILE A 220 22.46 0.07 31.55
N GLU A 221 21.78 -0.26 30.47
CA GLU A 221 22.13 -1.42 29.64
C GLU A 221 23.43 -1.24 28.86
N SER A 222 23.77 -0.02 28.46
CA SER A 222 25.03 0.26 27.75
C SER A 222 26.26 -0.05 28.60
N ASN A 223 26.12 0.00 29.93
CA ASN A 223 27.18 -0.29 30.89
C ASN A 223 27.14 -1.75 31.39
N SER A 224 26.13 -2.53 30.99
CA SER A 224 25.99 -3.93 31.42
C SER A 224 26.52 -4.89 30.36
N LEU A 225 27.21 -5.94 30.81
CA LEU A 225 27.64 -7.06 29.96
C LEU A 225 26.45 -7.91 29.49
N VAL A 226 25.40 -8.02 30.30
CA VAL A 226 24.17 -8.75 29.98
C VAL A 226 23.03 -7.75 29.83
N LYS A 227 22.45 -7.70 28.63
CA LYS A 227 21.36 -6.76 28.29
C LYS A 227 20.02 -7.48 28.37
N VAL A 228 19.05 -6.87 29.04
CA VAL A 228 17.66 -7.34 29.11
C VAL A 228 16.90 -6.95 27.82
N CYS A 229 17.24 -5.80 27.24
CA CYS A 229 16.66 -5.24 26.02
C CYS A 229 17.73 -5.04 24.92
N PRO A 230 18.41 -6.11 24.45
CA PRO A 230 19.53 -6.00 23.50
C PRO A 230 19.16 -5.35 22.15
N LYS A 231 17.86 -5.31 21.80
CA LYS A 231 17.35 -4.65 20.59
C LYS A 231 17.24 -3.12 20.73
N LEU A 232 17.32 -2.57 21.94
CA LEU A 232 17.31 -1.12 22.19
C LEU A 232 18.69 -0.53 21.92
N THR A 233 18.91 -0.11 20.68
CA THR A 233 20.16 0.54 20.25
C THR A 233 20.02 2.06 20.20
N LYS A 234 21.17 2.75 20.08
CA LYS A 234 21.23 4.22 19.93
C LYS A 234 20.35 4.73 18.77
N HIS A 235 20.12 3.93 17.73
CA HIS A 235 19.24 4.28 16.61
C HIS A 235 17.76 4.45 17.00
N TYR A 236 17.29 3.78 18.06
CA TYR A 236 15.91 3.89 18.56
C TYR A 236 15.71 5.05 19.54
N LEU A 237 16.79 5.74 19.93
CA LEU A 237 16.76 6.95 20.74
C LEU A 237 17.17 8.12 19.85
N PRO A 238 16.21 8.78 19.18
CA PRO A 238 16.54 9.82 18.22
C PRO A 238 17.14 11.02 18.97
N ILE A 239 18.43 11.25 18.79
CA ILE A 239 19.08 12.54 19.10
C ILE A 239 18.83 13.52 17.94
N GLU A 240 18.53 13.01 16.74
CA GLU A 240 18.27 13.81 15.54
C GLU A 240 17.03 13.33 14.78
N LYS A 241 16.33 14.29 14.18
CA LYS A 241 14.93 14.25 13.71
C LYS A 241 14.59 13.28 12.57
N VAL A 242 15.45 12.33 12.18
CA VAL A 242 15.25 11.59 10.92
C VAL A 242 15.51 10.10 11.08
N TYR A 243 14.68 9.39 11.82
CA TYR A 243 14.41 7.98 11.50
C TYR A 243 12.93 7.67 11.70
N ILE A 244 12.26 7.50 10.56
CA ILE A 244 11.00 6.78 10.46
C ILE A 244 11.26 5.40 11.06
N LEU A 245 10.52 5.06 12.12
CA LEU A 245 10.45 3.69 12.64
C LEU A 245 10.18 2.76 11.43
N ILE A 246 11.20 1.99 11.03
CA ILE A 246 11.06 0.96 10.00
C ILE A 246 10.33 -0.19 10.69
N ILE A 247 9.01 -0.16 10.63
CA ILE A 247 8.23 -1.35 10.89
C ILE A 247 8.42 -2.20 9.64
N LYS A 248 9.24 -3.25 9.75
CA LYS A 248 9.32 -4.29 8.73
C LYS A 248 7.94 -4.96 8.66
N GLN A 249 7.09 -4.47 7.77
CA GLN A 249 6.03 -5.27 7.18
C GLN A 249 6.72 -6.29 6.27
N ILE A 250 6.53 -7.57 6.58
CA ILE A 250 6.72 -8.64 5.60
C ILE A 250 5.53 -8.57 4.64
#